data_AF-A0A5M9WLS2-F1
#
_entry.id   AF-A0A5M9WLS2-F1
#
_cell.length_a   1.000
_cell.length_b   1.000
_cell.length_c   1.000
_cell.angle_alpha   90.00
_cell.angle_beta   90.00
_cell.angle_gamma   90.00
#
_symmetry.space_group_name_H-M   'P 1'
#
loop_
_entity.id
_entity.type
_entity.pdbx_description
1 polymer ?
#
loop_
_entity_poly.entity_id
_entity_poly.type
_entity_poly.pdbx_seq_one_letter_code
_entity_poly.pdbx_strand_id
1 'polypeptide(L)'
;MIIGYDAERATKDLENKLAVEITGLTKIIMLTAKTGIRYYPAVRESLAMHMTVLANQMISGDITADYWQAWLEQFGKGSLMVGPSQNPGLISYMNSEAWNKLRSKGSRVVVGRGRGKYRAIDGTVKQSKGAYAGVDLEELAERGDLDPSFKATPPTYFMRIALESNRDRILQGISRVLTEFPYHRYFRLL
;
A
#
# COMPACT_ATOMS: atom_id res chain seq x y z
N MET A 1 -19.64 13.33 47.47
CA MET A 1 -19.80 14.55 46.63
C MET A 1 -18.68 14.56 45.60
N ILE A 2 -18.95 14.83 44.31
CA ILE A 2 -17.89 14.91 43.29
C ILE A 2 -17.15 16.23 43.46
N ILE A 3 -15.83 16.17 43.61
CA ILE A 3 -14.96 17.34 43.85
C ILE A 3 -14.02 17.64 42.69
N GLY A 4 -13.98 16.79 41.67
CA GLY A 4 -13.18 17.03 40.47
C GLY A 4 -13.15 15.82 39.54
N TYR A 5 -12.34 15.93 38.49
CA TYR A 5 -12.13 14.90 37.49
C TYR A 5 -10.63 14.79 37.18
N ASP A 6 -10.10 13.58 37.20
CA ASP A 6 -8.71 13.28 36.85
C ASP A 6 -8.53 13.20 35.33
N ALA A 7 -8.51 14.36 34.67
CA ALA A 7 -8.47 14.45 33.22
C ALA A 7 -7.21 13.84 32.62
N GLU A 8 -6.05 14.09 33.24
CA GLU A 8 -4.76 13.60 32.75
C GLU A 8 -4.71 12.07 32.74
N ARG A 9 -5.13 11.43 33.84
CA ARG A 9 -5.19 9.98 33.92
C ARG A 9 -6.22 9.41 32.95
N ALA A 10 -7.39 10.03 32.85
CA ALA A 10 -8.44 9.59 31.92
C ALA A 10 -7.98 9.63 30.46
N THR A 11 -7.32 10.72 30.05
CA THR A 11 -6.77 10.86 28.70
C THR A 11 -5.74 9.78 28.42
N LYS A 12 -4.76 9.59 29.30
CA LYS A 12 -3.72 8.57 29.14
C LYS A 12 -4.30 7.16 29.02
N ASP A 13 -5.26 6.81 29.88
CA ASP A 13 -5.87 5.47 29.87
C ASP A 13 -6.77 5.26 28.63
N LEU A 14 -7.42 6.31 28.13
CA LEU A 14 -8.18 6.26 26.88
C LEU A 14 -7.27 6.10 25.67
N GLU A 15 -6.17 6.87 25.61
CA GLU A 15 -5.16 6.77 24.55
C GLU A 15 -4.56 5.37 24.48
N ASN A 16 -4.22 4.78 25.63
CA ASN A 16 -3.73 3.40 25.70
C ASN A 16 -4.74 2.40 25.14
N LYS A 17 -6.02 2.53 25.47
CA LYS A 17 -7.09 1.65 24.95
C LYS A 17 -7.28 1.81 23.45
N LEU A 18 -7.29 3.05 22.96
CA LEU A 18 -7.36 3.33 21.53
C LEU A 18 -6.15 2.76 20.78
N ALA A 19 -4.94 2.88 21.35
CA ALA A 19 -3.73 2.33 20.73
C ALA A 19 -3.79 0.81 20.59
N VAL A 20 -4.30 0.10 21.60
CA VAL A 20 -4.50 -1.35 21.54
C VAL A 20 -5.51 -1.73 20.46
N GLU A 21 -6.66 -1.05 20.41
CA GLU A 21 -7.70 -1.33 19.41
C GLU A 21 -7.20 -1.05 17.99
N ILE A 22 -6.57 0.11 17.76
CA ILE A 22 -6.02 0.48 16.45
C ILE A 22 -4.95 -0.53 16.02
N THR A 23 -4.06 -0.95 16.91
CA THR A 23 -3.07 -2.00 16.60
C THR A 23 -3.74 -3.30 16.15
N GLY A 24 -4.80 -3.72 16.84
CA GLY A 24 -5.59 -4.90 16.47
C GLY A 24 -6.25 -4.75 15.10
N LEU A 25 -6.86 -3.60 14.83
CA LEU A 25 -7.50 -3.28 13.55
C LEU A 25 -6.48 -3.24 12.40
N THR A 26 -5.34 -2.57 12.59
CA THR A 26 -4.27 -2.51 11.58
C THR A 26 -3.73 -3.91 11.27
N LYS A 27 -3.63 -4.81 12.27
CA LYS A 27 -3.30 -6.22 12.03
C LYS A 27 -4.30 -6.92 11.13
N ILE A 28 -5.60 -6.73 11.38
CA ILE A 28 -6.66 -7.32 10.56
C ILE A 28 -6.61 -6.80 9.13
N ILE A 29 -6.42 -5.49 8.94
CA ILE A 29 -6.31 -4.88 7.61
C ILE A 29 -5.08 -5.44 6.90
N MET A 30 -3.93 -5.57 7.57
CA MET A 30 -2.72 -6.15 6.97
C MET A 30 -2.94 -7.60 6.53
N LEU A 31 -3.59 -8.42 7.37
CA LEU A 31 -3.91 -9.80 7.01
C LEU A 31 -4.86 -9.86 5.81
N THR A 32 -5.86 -8.98 5.76
CA THR A 32 -6.78 -8.87 4.61
C THR A 32 -6.04 -8.40 3.35
N ALA A 33 -5.10 -7.47 3.47
CA ALA A 33 -4.26 -7.01 2.37
C ALA A 33 -3.43 -8.18 1.79
N LYS A 34 -2.85 -9.03 2.66
CA LYS A 34 -2.08 -10.21 2.23
C LYS A 34 -2.89 -11.20 1.39
N THR A 35 -4.19 -11.34 1.63
CA THR A 35 -5.05 -12.24 0.83
C THR A 35 -5.40 -11.65 -0.54
N GLY A 36 -5.39 -10.32 -0.67
CA GLY A 36 -5.64 -9.62 -1.93
C GLY A 36 -4.48 -9.67 -2.94
N ILE A 37 -3.28 -10.05 -2.50
CA ILE A 37 -2.09 -10.17 -3.37
C ILE A 37 -2.22 -11.38 -4.29
N ARG A 38 -2.05 -11.19 -5.60
CA ARG A 38 -2.22 -12.23 -6.64
C ARG A 38 -0.97 -12.46 -7.48
N TYR A 39 -0.36 -11.41 -8.01
CA TYR A 39 0.66 -11.52 -9.06
C TYR A 39 2.09 -11.55 -8.53
N TYR A 40 2.33 -10.94 -7.36
CA TYR A 40 3.66 -10.84 -6.76
C TYR A 40 3.65 -11.40 -5.32
N PRO A 41 3.71 -12.73 -5.12
CA PRO A 41 3.60 -13.36 -3.80
C PRO A 41 4.61 -12.85 -2.77
N ALA A 42 5.82 -12.48 -3.20
CA ALA A 42 6.86 -11.92 -2.33
C ALA A 42 6.43 -10.62 -1.63
N VAL A 43 5.45 -9.89 -2.19
CA VAL A 43 4.88 -8.69 -1.56
C VAL A 43 4.27 -9.01 -0.19
N ARG A 44 3.77 -10.23 0.03
CA ARG A 44 3.17 -10.63 1.33
C ARG A 44 4.15 -10.54 2.49
N GLU A 45 5.42 -10.85 2.23
CA GLU A 45 6.48 -10.85 3.25
C GLU A 45 7.08 -9.46 3.44
N SER A 46 6.89 -8.54 2.49
CA SER A 46 7.36 -7.15 2.59
C SER A 46 6.34 -6.19 3.22
N LEU A 47 5.11 -6.63 3.51
CA LEU A 47 4.14 -5.78 4.20
C LEU A 47 4.52 -5.61 5.66
N ALA A 48 4.70 -4.35 6.06
CA ALA A 48 5.02 -3.96 7.42
C ALA A 48 3.87 -3.15 8.03
N MET A 49 3.65 -3.36 9.32
CA MET A 49 2.77 -2.54 10.14
C MET A 49 3.61 -1.53 10.92
N HIS A 50 3.19 -0.28 10.90
CA HIS A 50 3.78 0.78 11.71
C HIS A 50 2.70 1.43 12.56
N MET A 51 3.04 1.66 13.83
CA MET A 51 2.21 2.44 14.74
C MET A 51 2.95 3.74 15.04
N THR A 52 2.29 4.86 14.78
CA THR A 52 2.85 6.18 15.06
C THR A 52 1.89 6.91 16.00
N VAL A 53 2.41 7.34 17.15
CA VAL A 53 1.75 8.32 18.00
C VAL A 53 2.28 9.68 17.57
N LEU A 54 1.47 10.44 16.83
CA LEU A 54 1.84 11.79 16.43
C LEU A 54 1.71 12.69 17.66
N ALA A 55 2.74 13.50 17.93
CA ALA A 55 2.66 14.52 18.97
C ALA A 55 1.44 15.42 18.67
N ASN A 56 0.51 15.51 19.61
CA ASN A 56 -0.85 16.08 19.53
C ASN A 56 -1.99 15.12 19.12
N GLN A 57 -2.19 14.03 19.88
CA GLN A 57 -3.50 13.34 20.01
C GLN A 57 -3.97 12.50 18.81
N MET A 58 -3.09 12.09 17.89
CA MET A 58 -3.47 11.20 16.80
C MET A 58 -2.70 9.88 16.88
N ILE A 59 -3.44 8.77 17.03
CA ILE A 59 -2.90 7.42 16.91
C ILE A 59 -3.13 6.98 15.46
N SER A 60 -2.05 6.75 14.72
CA SER A 60 -2.08 6.23 13.35
C SER A 60 -1.59 4.79 13.31
N GLY A 61 -2.30 3.94 12.59
CA GLY A 61 -1.85 2.61 12.23
C GLY A 61 -1.72 2.50 10.72
N ASP A 62 -0.50 2.31 10.26
CA ASP A 62 -0.13 2.34 8.84
C ASP A 62 0.32 0.96 8.36
N ILE A 63 -0.01 0.65 7.09
CA ILE A 63 0.50 -0.54 6.39
C ILE A 63 1.32 -0.05 5.21
N THR A 64 2.58 -0.43 5.16
CA THR A 64 3.53 -0.01 4.15
C THR A 64 4.17 -1.21 3.47
N ALA A 65 4.73 -0.98 2.28
CA ALA A 65 5.56 -1.92 1.56
C ALA A 65 6.74 -1.17 0.96
N ASP A 66 7.96 -1.53 1.34
CA ASP A 66 9.20 -1.00 0.76
C ASP A 66 9.61 -1.75 -0.52
N TYR A 67 8.87 -2.81 -0.87
CA TYR A 67 9.14 -3.63 -2.03
C TYR A 67 8.43 -3.11 -3.29
N TRP A 68 9.20 -2.80 -4.33
CA TRP A 68 8.72 -2.15 -5.55
C TRP A 68 7.58 -2.90 -6.26
N GLN A 69 7.54 -4.24 -6.16
CA GLN A 69 6.46 -5.04 -6.76
C GLN A 69 5.10 -4.79 -6.11
N ALA A 70 5.06 -4.24 -4.89
CA ALA A 70 3.81 -3.81 -4.26
C ALA A 70 3.09 -2.74 -5.10
N TRP A 71 3.84 -1.88 -5.80
CA TRP A 71 3.26 -0.90 -6.73
C TRP A 71 2.64 -1.57 -7.95
N LEU A 72 3.28 -2.60 -8.50
CA LEU A 72 2.74 -3.37 -9.63
C LEU A 72 1.51 -4.18 -9.23
N GLU A 73 1.51 -4.75 -8.02
CA GLU A 73 0.37 -5.47 -7.45
C GLU A 73 -0.81 -4.51 -7.26
N GLN A 74 -0.58 -3.37 -6.61
CA GLN A 74 -1.61 -2.40 -6.27
C GLN A 74 -2.21 -1.72 -7.52
N PHE A 75 -1.37 -1.34 -8.49
CA PHE A 75 -1.75 -0.44 -9.59
C PHE A 75 -1.63 -1.06 -10.98
N GLY A 76 -1.24 -2.33 -11.07
CA GLY A 76 -1.07 -3.05 -12.32
C GLY A 76 0.27 -2.78 -13.00
N LYS A 77 0.50 -3.53 -14.07
CA LYS A 77 1.71 -3.50 -14.90
C LYS A 77 1.32 -3.42 -16.37
N GLY A 78 2.16 -2.74 -17.14
CA GLY A 78 2.04 -2.75 -18.59
C GLY A 78 0.85 -1.95 -19.10
N SER A 79 0.25 -2.41 -20.20
CA SER A 79 -0.96 -1.84 -20.78
C SER A 79 -2.15 -1.81 -19.81
N LEU A 80 -2.19 -2.72 -18.85
CA LEU A 80 -3.25 -2.83 -17.83
C LEU A 80 -3.02 -1.96 -16.59
N MET A 81 -1.94 -1.17 -16.55
CA MET A 81 -1.70 -0.29 -15.42
C MET A 81 -2.69 0.89 -15.40
N VAL A 82 -3.14 1.23 -14.20
CA VAL A 82 -4.15 2.26 -13.99
C VAL A 82 -3.62 3.65 -14.34
N GLY A 83 -4.51 4.61 -14.56
CA GLY A 83 -4.13 5.97 -14.91
C GLY A 83 -3.64 6.82 -13.73
N PRO A 84 -3.11 8.02 -14.00
CA PRO A 84 -2.62 8.96 -12.97
C PRO A 84 -3.65 9.37 -11.91
N SER A 85 -4.94 9.34 -12.25
CA SER A 85 -6.02 9.63 -11.30
C SER A 85 -6.13 8.60 -10.18
N GLN A 86 -5.58 7.41 -10.37
CA GLN A 86 -5.66 6.30 -9.41
C GLN A 86 -4.29 5.91 -8.84
N ASN A 87 -3.21 6.17 -9.57
CA ASN A 87 -1.84 5.97 -9.12
C ASN A 87 -1.09 7.32 -9.03
N PRO A 88 -0.95 7.90 -7.81
CA PRO A 88 -0.31 9.19 -7.64
C PRO A 88 1.17 9.21 -8.03
N GLY A 89 1.85 8.06 -8.00
CA GLY A 89 3.26 7.93 -8.38
C GLY A 89 3.50 7.79 -9.89
N LEU A 90 2.44 7.58 -10.70
CA LEU A 90 2.62 7.18 -12.10
C LEU A 90 3.27 8.26 -12.96
N ILE A 91 2.88 9.53 -12.79
CA ILE A 91 3.46 10.63 -13.59
C ILE A 91 4.96 10.76 -13.31
N SER A 92 5.35 10.74 -12.03
CA SER A 92 6.75 10.79 -11.62
C SER A 92 7.53 9.61 -12.21
N TYR A 93 6.99 8.39 -12.10
CA TYR A 93 7.59 7.20 -12.68
C TYR A 93 7.79 7.30 -14.20
N MET A 94 6.76 7.73 -14.95
CA MET A 94 6.84 7.89 -16.42
C MET A 94 7.83 8.98 -16.86
N ASN A 95 8.21 9.89 -15.97
CA ASN A 95 9.20 10.93 -16.22
C ASN A 95 10.61 10.56 -15.72
N SER A 96 10.76 9.43 -15.03
CA SER A 96 12.03 8.97 -14.46
C SER A 96 12.89 8.19 -15.47
N GLU A 97 14.16 7.99 -15.14
CA GLU A 97 15.07 7.11 -15.90
C GLU A 97 14.62 5.64 -15.91
N ALA A 98 13.82 5.24 -14.92
CA ALA A 98 13.26 3.90 -14.83
C ALA A 98 12.19 3.66 -15.89
N TRP A 99 11.59 4.69 -16.50
CA TRP A 99 10.69 4.53 -17.64
C TRP A 99 11.47 4.18 -18.91
N ASN A 100 10.97 3.22 -19.69
CA ASN A 100 11.53 2.96 -21.01
C ASN A 100 11.12 4.11 -21.94
N LYS A 101 12.08 4.89 -22.46
CA LYS A 101 11.79 6.02 -23.37
C LYS A 101 11.07 5.62 -24.66
N LEU A 102 11.19 4.35 -25.08
CA LEU A 102 10.46 3.82 -26.23
C LEU A 102 9.00 3.46 -25.90
N ARG A 103 8.64 3.39 -24.62
CA ARG A 103 7.28 3.08 -24.16
C ARG A 103 6.39 4.32 -24.23
N SER A 104 5.30 4.21 -24.97
CA SER A 104 4.27 5.25 -25.01
C SER A 104 3.64 5.45 -23.63
N LYS A 105 3.51 6.72 -23.21
CA LYS A 105 2.82 7.09 -21.95
C LYS A 105 1.30 6.89 -22.03
N GLY A 106 0.75 6.84 -23.25
CA GLY A 106 -0.66 6.63 -23.52
C GLY A 106 -1.05 5.16 -23.38
N SER A 107 -0.49 4.30 -24.24
CA SER A 107 -0.81 2.86 -24.24
C SER A 107 -0.15 2.10 -23.08
N ARG A 108 1.01 2.58 -22.61
CA ARG A 108 1.78 1.96 -21.52
C ARG A 108 2.12 0.48 -21.76
N VAL A 109 2.08 -0.01 -22.99
CA VAL A 109 2.53 -1.36 -23.34
C VAL A 109 4.01 -1.54 -22.97
N VAL A 110 4.40 -2.64 -22.32
CA VAL A 110 5.81 -2.94 -22.07
C VAL A 110 6.50 -3.27 -23.40
N VAL A 111 7.37 -2.37 -23.85
CA VAL A 111 8.21 -2.58 -25.03
C VAL A 111 9.66 -2.83 -24.65
N GLY A 112 10.41 -3.49 -25.55
CA GLY A 112 11.84 -3.72 -25.35
C GLY A 112 12.66 -2.44 -25.37
N ARG A 113 13.78 -2.45 -24.65
CA ARG A 113 14.70 -1.31 -24.53
C ARG A 113 15.77 -1.35 -25.61
N GLY A 114 16.20 -0.18 -26.07
CA GLY A 114 17.41 -0.03 -26.89
C GLY A 114 18.67 -0.61 -26.21
N ARG A 115 19.72 -0.85 -26.99
CA ARG A 115 21.01 -1.36 -26.49
C ARG A 115 21.64 -0.38 -25.52
N GLY A 116 22.14 -0.86 -24.38
CA GLY A 116 22.83 -0.03 -23.38
C GLY A 116 22.47 -0.36 -21.93
N LYS A 117 23.06 0.39 -20.99
CA LYS A 117 22.73 0.33 -19.57
C LYS A 117 21.48 1.15 -19.28
N TYR A 118 20.65 0.69 -18.36
CA TYR A 118 19.48 1.43 -17.88
C TYR A 118 19.23 1.15 -16.40
N ARG A 119 18.64 2.12 -15.71
CA ARG A 119 18.12 1.93 -14.35
C ARG A 119 16.74 1.29 -14.42
N ALA A 120 16.53 0.19 -13.71
CA ALA A 120 15.23 -0.45 -13.57
C ALA A 120 14.44 0.17 -12.40
N ILE A 121 13.15 -0.15 -12.33
CA ILE A 121 12.24 0.36 -11.29
C ILE A 121 12.62 -0.11 -9.87
N ASP A 122 13.33 -1.23 -9.77
CA ASP A 122 13.93 -1.74 -8.53
C ASP A 122 15.21 -1.00 -8.13
N GLY A 123 15.59 0.06 -8.87
CA GLY A 123 16.80 0.85 -8.65
C GLY A 123 18.08 0.24 -9.23
N THR A 124 18.04 -1.03 -9.65
CA THR A 124 19.21 -1.75 -10.17
C THR A 124 19.60 -1.28 -11.57
N VAL A 125 20.89 -1.39 -11.92
CA VAL A 125 21.37 -1.10 -13.27
C VAL A 125 21.40 -2.40 -14.07
N LYS A 126 20.69 -2.43 -15.21
CA LYS A 126 20.60 -3.57 -16.12
C LYS A 126 21.19 -3.22 -17.48
N GLN A 127 21.62 -4.23 -18.23
CA GLN A 127 22.15 -4.09 -19.59
C GLN A 127 21.17 -4.70 -20.60
N SER A 128 20.74 -3.92 -21.59
CA SER A 128 19.98 -4.41 -22.74
C SER A 128 20.91 -4.68 -23.93
N LYS A 129 20.66 -5.80 -24.63
CA LYS A 129 21.29 -6.14 -25.92
C LYS A 129 20.61 -5.42 -27.10
N GLY A 130 19.38 -4.93 -26.92
CA GLY A 130 18.65 -4.15 -27.93
C GLY A 130 17.88 -4.94 -29.00
N ALA A 131 17.86 -6.27 -28.94
CA ALA A 131 17.25 -7.12 -29.99
C ALA A 131 15.74 -6.87 -30.21
N TYR A 132 15.03 -6.49 -29.14
CA TYR A 132 13.58 -6.21 -29.18
C TYR A 132 13.26 -4.72 -28.96
N ALA A 133 14.18 -3.81 -29.29
CA ALA A 133 13.97 -2.39 -29.05
C ALA A 133 12.67 -1.89 -29.70
N GLY A 134 11.73 -1.36 -28.90
CA GLY A 134 10.44 -0.86 -29.37
C GLY A 134 9.39 -1.93 -29.71
N VAL A 135 9.76 -3.22 -29.69
CA VAL A 135 8.83 -4.33 -29.92
C VAL A 135 7.94 -4.53 -28.70
N ASP A 136 6.66 -4.80 -28.92
CA ASP A 136 5.68 -5.16 -27.89
C ASP A 136 6.07 -6.49 -27.23
N LEU A 137 6.51 -6.44 -25.97
CA LEU A 137 6.89 -7.64 -25.24
C LEU A 137 5.69 -8.32 -24.57
N GLU A 138 4.58 -7.60 -24.39
CA GLU A 138 3.36 -8.17 -23.83
C GLU A 138 2.73 -9.12 -24.85
N GLU A 139 2.62 -8.69 -26.11
CA GLU A 139 2.10 -9.53 -27.20
C GLU A 139 2.92 -10.81 -27.37
N LEU A 140 4.25 -10.69 -27.41
CA LEU A 140 5.15 -11.84 -27.53
C LEU A 140 5.01 -12.80 -26.33
N ALA A 141 4.84 -12.28 -25.12
CA ALA A 141 4.63 -13.10 -23.93
C ALA A 141 3.25 -13.77 -23.92
N GLU A 142 2.20 -13.11 -24.44
CA GLU A 142 0.88 -13.72 -24.58
C GLU A 142 0.87 -14.87 -25.58
N ARG A 143 1.64 -14.74 -26.66
CA ARG A 143 1.83 -15.82 -27.66
C ARG A 143 2.71 -16.98 -27.16
N GLY A 144 3.44 -16.78 -26.06
CA GLY A 144 4.39 -17.76 -25.53
C GLY A 144 5.80 -17.69 -26.13
N ASP A 145 6.09 -16.64 -26.92
CA ASP A 145 7.41 -16.42 -27.53
C ASP A 145 8.42 -15.82 -26.54
N LEU A 146 7.95 -15.26 -25.42
CA LEU A 146 8.76 -14.69 -24.34
C LEU A 146 8.30 -15.16 -22.96
N ASP A 147 9.17 -14.94 -21.96
CA ASP A 147 8.88 -15.24 -20.57
C ASP A 147 7.56 -14.60 -20.09
N PRO A 148 6.65 -15.35 -19.42
CA PRO A 148 5.37 -14.83 -18.95
C PRO A 148 5.47 -13.62 -18.01
N SER A 149 6.63 -13.38 -17.40
CA SER A 149 6.84 -12.18 -16.59
C SER A 149 6.72 -10.89 -17.42
N PHE A 150 6.77 -10.91 -18.75
CA PHE A 150 6.50 -9.72 -19.57
C PHE A 150 5.02 -9.40 -19.74
N LYS A 151 4.10 -10.32 -19.41
CA LYS A 151 2.67 -10.09 -19.49
C LYS A 151 2.24 -8.89 -18.64
N ALA A 152 1.22 -8.19 -19.13
CA ALA A 152 0.53 -7.17 -18.34
C ALA A 152 -0.24 -7.82 -17.19
N THR A 153 -0.35 -7.12 -16.07
CA THR A 153 -1.15 -7.57 -14.93
C THR A 153 -2.10 -6.45 -14.53
N PRO A 154 -3.40 -6.73 -14.34
CA PRO A 154 -4.32 -5.71 -13.85
C PRO A 154 -4.02 -5.34 -12.40
N PRO A 155 -4.45 -4.16 -11.92
CA PRO A 155 -4.37 -3.80 -10.51
C PRO A 155 -5.20 -4.78 -9.66
N THR A 156 -4.70 -5.13 -8.48
CA THR A 156 -5.51 -5.82 -7.46
C THR A 156 -6.08 -4.88 -6.43
N TYR A 157 -5.53 -3.66 -6.31
CA TYR A 157 -5.91 -2.68 -5.30
C TYR A 157 -5.93 -3.26 -3.88
N PHE A 158 -5.08 -4.25 -3.60
CA PHE A 158 -5.16 -5.08 -2.40
C PHE A 158 -5.20 -4.28 -1.09
N MET A 159 -4.46 -3.16 -0.98
CA MET A 159 -4.50 -2.30 0.21
C MET A 159 -5.81 -1.52 0.33
N ARG A 160 -6.33 -1.02 -0.79
CA ARG A 160 -7.60 -0.25 -0.82
C ARG A 160 -8.76 -1.17 -0.44
N ILE A 161 -8.84 -2.35 -1.06
CA ILE A 161 -9.86 -3.34 -0.78
C ILE A 161 -9.79 -3.79 0.68
N ALA A 162 -8.58 -3.99 1.23
CA ALA A 162 -8.43 -4.35 2.64
C ALA A 162 -8.97 -3.28 3.59
N LEU A 163 -8.75 -2.00 3.31
CA LEU A 163 -9.31 -0.90 4.09
C LEU A 163 -10.84 -0.81 3.94
N GLU A 164 -11.34 -0.84 2.70
CA GLU A 164 -12.77 -0.72 2.40
C GLU A 164 -13.58 -1.88 3.01
N SER A 165 -13.10 -3.11 2.86
CA SER A 165 -13.76 -4.30 3.41
C SER A 165 -13.76 -4.37 4.92
N ASN A 166 -12.84 -3.66 5.60
CA ASN A 166 -12.79 -3.59 7.06
C ASN A 166 -13.36 -2.28 7.62
N ARG A 167 -13.93 -1.39 6.78
CA ARG A 167 -14.40 -0.06 7.19
C ARG A 167 -15.33 -0.11 8.40
N ASP A 168 -16.35 -0.96 8.36
CA ASP A 168 -17.33 -1.05 9.45
C ASP A 168 -16.68 -1.57 10.73
N ARG A 169 -15.77 -2.53 10.61
CA ARG A 169 -15.02 -3.08 11.75
C ARG A 169 -14.13 -2.02 12.41
N ILE A 170 -13.50 -1.16 11.61
CA ILE A 170 -12.69 -0.04 12.09
C ILE A 170 -13.57 0.95 12.86
N LEU A 171 -14.68 1.37 12.26
CA LEU A 171 -15.59 2.35 12.87
C LEU A 171 -16.20 1.80 14.16
N GLN A 172 -16.65 0.55 14.15
CA GLN A 172 -17.22 -0.10 15.33
C GLN A 172 -16.19 -0.32 16.44
N GLY A 173 -14.97 -0.76 16.11
CA GLY A 173 -13.89 -0.97 17.07
C GLY A 173 -13.54 0.33 17.82
N ILE A 174 -13.34 1.42 17.07
CA ILE A 174 -13.06 2.75 17.65
C ILE A 174 -14.26 3.24 18.47
N SER A 175 -15.48 3.16 17.91
CA SER A 175 -16.70 3.58 18.62
C SER A 175 -16.84 2.85 19.95
N ARG A 176 -16.63 1.54 19.97
CA ARG A 176 -16.73 0.71 21.18
C ARG A 176 -15.79 1.20 22.28
N VAL A 177 -14.52 1.48 21.94
CA VAL A 177 -13.55 1.99 22.92
C VAL A 177 -14.04 3.31 23.52
N LEU A 178 -14.55 4.23 22.71
CA LEU A 178 -15.02 5.53 23.16
C LEU A 178 -16.28 5.43 24.03
N THR A 179 -17.24 4.56 23.67
CA THR A 179 -18.53 4.43 24.36
C THR A 179 -18.44 3.63 25.64
N GLU A 180 -17.59 2.60 25.68
CA GLU A 180 -17.43 1.73 26.86
C GLU A 180 -16.34 2.21 27.82
N PHE A 181 -15.63 3.29 27.48
CA PHE A 181 -14.61 3.84 28.36
C PHE A 181 -15.23 4.27 29.71
N PRO A 182 -14.68 3.80 30.85
CA PRO A 182 -15.30 4.03 32.15
C PRO A 182 -14.98 5.41 32.71
N TYR A 183 -15.46 6.49 32.05
CA TYR A 183 -15.21 7.88 32.45
C TYR A 183 -15.53 8.14 33.93
N HIS A 184 -16.56 7.47 34.46
CA HIS A 184 -16.97 7.60 35.85
C HIS A 184 -15.88 7.26 36.88
N ARG A 185 -14.89 6.42 36.52
CA ARG A 185 -13.80 6.02 37.42
C ARG A 185 -12.80 7.14 37.72
N TYR A 186 -12.83 8.21 36.96
CA TYR A 186 -11.91 9.34 37.10
C TYR A 186 -12.54 10.54 37.83
N PHE A 187 -13.81 10.45 38.25
CA PHE A 187 -14.36 11.42 39.19
C PHE A 187 -13.70 11.26 40.56
N ARG A 188 -13.27 12.37 41.14
CA ARG A 188 -12.73 12.44 42.51
C ARG A 188 -13.89 12.64 43.48
N LEU A 189 -13.97 11.81 44.52
CA LEU A 189 -14.99 11.87 45.57
C LEU A 189 -14.36 12.30 46.90
N LEU A 190 -15.11 13.05 47.70
CA LEU A 190 -14.88 13.29 49.14
C LEU A 190 -15.10 12.01 49.95
#